data_AF-A0A1M6LIX2-F1
#
_entry.id   AF-A0A1M6LIX2-F1
#
_cell.length_a   1.000
_cell.length_b   1.000
_cell.length_c   1.000
_cell.angle_alpha   90.00
_cell.angle_beta   90.00
_cell.angle_gamma   90.00
#
_symmetry.space_group_name_H-M   'P 1'
#
loop_
_entity.id
_entity.type
_entity.pdbx_description
1 polymer ?
#
loop_
_entity_poly.entity_id
_entity_poly.type
_entity_poly.pdbx_seq_one_letter_code
_entity_poly.pdbx_strand_id
1 'polypeptide(L)' 'MTSSKPHDAHPADMSGRNLVAELMDGLVGVEELPVEEQTARLAQVQRTLAGILSDDPLLTRVSKPGFPG' A
#
# COMPACT_ATOMS: atom_id res chain seq x y z
N MET A 1 34.61 7.59 -13.88
CA MET A 1 33.78 6.42 -13.54
C MET A 1 33.32 6.59 -12.09
N THR A 2 32.15 7.20 -11.88
CA THR A 2 31.60 7.40 -10.53
C THR A 2 30.79 6.16 -10.18
N SER A 3 31.30 5.38 -9.24
CA SER A 3 30.70 4.16 -8.73
C SER A 3 29.29 4.43 -8.21
N SER A 4 28.27 3.90 -8.87
CA SER A 4 26.91 3.82 -8.34
C SER A 4 26.95 2.97 -7.08
N LYS A 5 27.00 3.64 -5.91
CA LYS A 5 26.81 2.96 -4.63
C LYS A 5 25.39 2.36 -4.66
N PRO A 6 25.18 1.08 -4.31
CA PRO A 6 23.84 0.53 -4.22
C PRO A 6 23.06 1.45 -3.29
N HIS A 7 21.87 1.84 -3.70
CA HIS A 7 20.94 2.56 -2.86
C HIS A 7 20.68 1.63 -1.65
N ASP A 8 21.41 1.86 -0.57
CA ASP A 8 21.19 1.21 0.73
C ASP A 8 19.70 1.43 1.00
N ALA A 9 18.93 0.35 0.95
CA ALA A 9 17.48 0.38 1.08
C ALA A 9 17.15 1.08 2.40
N HIS A 10 16.64 2.31 2.30
CA HIS A 10 16.29 3.07 3.49
C HIS A 10 15.18 2.29 4.21
N PRO A 11 15.12 2.27 5.56
CA PRO A 11 14.08 1.53 6.28
C PRO A 11 12.66 1.91 5.85
N ALA A 12 12.48 3.16 5.42
CA ALA A 12 11.24 3.67 4.82
C ALA A 12 10.88 2.96 3.50
N ASP A 13 11.87 2.69 2.65
CA ASP A 13 11.68 1.99 1.37
C ASP A 13 11.30 0.51 1.59
N MET A 14 11.89 -0.12 2.60
CA MET A 14 11.55 -1.49 3.00
C MET A 14 10.15 -1.56 3.60
N SER A 15 9.78 -0.58 4.41
CA SER A 15 8.43 -0.46 4.99
C SER A 15 7.36 -0.25 3.91
N GLY A 16 7.64 0.60 2.91
CA GLY A 16 6.72 0.82 1.78
C GLY A 16 6.54 -0.42 0.93
N ARG A 17 7.63 -1.15 0.61
CA ARG A 17 7.58 -2.40 -0.15
C ARG A 17 6.78 -3.50 0.54
N ASN A 18 6.96 -3.67 1.86
CA ASN A 18 6.20 -4.64 2.63
C ASN A 18 4.71 -4.30 2.66
N LEU A 19 4.37 -3.01 2.82
CA LEU A 19 2.98 -2.56 2.80
C LEU A 19 2.33 -2.77 1.42
N VAL A 20 3.06 -2.54 0.33
CA VAL A 20 2.58 -2.84 -1.02
C VAL A 20 2.34 -4.35 -1.19
N ALA A 21 3.24 -5.20 -0.70
CA ALA A 21 3.06 -6.65 -0.76
C ALA A 21 1.82 -7.12 0.00
N GLU A 22 1.60 -6.62 1.23
CA GLU A 22 0.40 -6.89 2.03
C GLU A 22 -0.89 -6.44 1.33
N LEU A 23 -0.87 -5.25 0.70
CA LEU A 23 -2.03 -4.74 -0.05
C LEU A 23 -2.37 -5.61 -1.26
N MET A 24 -1.34 -6.09 -1.99
CA MET A 24 -1.54 -6.95 -3.16
C MET A 24 -2.04 -8.35 -2.75
N ASP A 25 -1.55 -8.89 -1.64
CA ASP A 25 -2.06 -10.13 -1.07
C ASP A 25 -3.54 -10.00 -0.64
N GLY A 26 -3.91 -8.86 -0.06
CA GLY A 26 -5.30 -8.54 0.30
C GLY A 26 -6.27 -8.36 -0.89
N LEU A 27 -5.75 -8.29 -2.11
CA LEU A 27 -6.54 -8.26 -3.35
C LEU A 27 -6.80 -9.64 -3.95
N VAL A 28 -6.18 -10.70 -3.44
CA VAL A 28 -6.45 -12.07 -3.90
C VAL A 28 -7.91 -12.44 -3.60
N GLY A 29 -8.64 -12.91 -4.61
CA GLY A 29 -10.03 -13.34 -4.49
C GLY A 29 -11.03 -12.18 -4.44
N VAL A 30 -10.61 -10.93 -4.67
CA VAL A 30 -11.53 -9.78 -4.74
C VAL A 30 -12.49 -9.92 -5.92
N GLU A 31 -12.07 -10.53 -7.02
CA GLU A 31 -12.89 -10.78 -8.20
C GLU A 31 -14.11 -11.67 -7.93
N GLU A 32 -14.10 -12.44 -6.84
CA GLU A 32 -15.20 -13.32 -6.42
C GLU A 32 -16.26 -12.59 -5.59
N LEU A 33 -15.97 -11.37 -5.10
CA LEU A 33 -16.88 -10.59 -4.26
C LEU A 33 -17.95 -9.85 -5.08
N PRO A 34 -19.05 -9.39 -4.46
CA PRO A 34 -20.00 -8.48 -5.10
C PRO A 34 -19.32 -7.20 -5.60
N VAL A 35 -19.79 -6.64 -6.72
CA VAL A 35 -19.16 -5.48 -7.40
C VAL A 35 -18.96 -4.28 -6.46
N GLU A 36 -19.91 -4.02 -5.56
CA GLU A 36 -19.82 -2.98 -4.56
C GLU A 36 -18.61 -3.19 -3.61
N GLU A 37 -18.40 -4.43 -3.18
CA GLU A 37 -17.27 -4.80 -2.32
C GLU A 37 -15.94 -4.79 -3.06
N GLN A 38 -15.93 -5.21 -4.33
CA GLN A 38 -14.74 -5.08 -5.19
C GLN A 38 -14.31 -3.62 -5.29
N THR A 39 -15.26 -2.75 -5.59
CA THR A 39 -15.03 -1.31 -5.77
C THR A 39 -14.53 -0.68 -4.46
N ALA A 40 -15.12 -1.04 -3.33
CA ALA A 40 -14.69 -0.56 -2.02
C ALA A 40 -13.26 -0.98 -1.68
N ARG A 41 -12.91 -2.26 -1.90
CA ARG A 41 -11.55 -2.77 -1.68
C ARG A 41 -10.52 -2.12 -2.60
N LEU A 42 -10.82 -2.01 -3.89
CA LEU A 42 -9.92 -1.39 -4.86
C LEU A 42 -9.70 0.10 -4.56
N ALA A 43 -10.75 0.84 -4.23
CA ALA A 43 -10.64 2.24 -3.84
C ALA A 43 -9.81 2.42 -2.57
N GLN A 44 -9.93 1.49 -1.62
CA GLN A 44 -9.12 1.49 -0.40
C GLN A 44 -7.64 1.28 -0.73
N VAL A 45 -7.30 0.25 -1.50
CA VAL A 45 -5.92 -0.03 -1.89
C VAL A 45 -5.32 1.13 -2.67
N GLN A 46 -6.07 1.74 -3.59
CA GLN A 46 -5.62 2.89 -4.36
C GLN A 46 -5.27 4.09 -3.47
N ARG A 47 -6.07 4.38 -2.43
CA ARG A 47 -5.77 5.44 -1.46
C ARG A 47 -4.50 5.15 -0.67
N THR A 48 -4.31 3.91 -0.23
CA THR A 48 -3.09 3.52 0.50
C THR A 48 -1.84 3.69 -0.36
N LEU A 49 -1.89 3.20 -1.61
CA LEU A 49 -0.78 3.34 -2.57
C LEU A 49 -0.47 4.81 -2.87
N ALA A 50 -1.50 5.65 -3.02
CA ALA A 50 -1.32 7.09 -3.17
C ALA A 50 -0.64 7.72 -1.94
N GLY A 51 -0.97 7.27 -0.73
CA GLY A 51 -0.31 7.70 0.51
C GLY A 51 1.17 7.31 0.58
N ILE A 52 1.50 6.08 0.17
CA ILE A 52 2.90 5.61 0.10
C ILE A 52 3.70 6.42 -0.92
N LEU A 53 3.14 6.68 -2.10
CA LEU A 53 3.81 7.45 -3.16
C LEU A 53 3.97 8.93 -2.82
N SER A 54 3.09 9.48 -1.97
CA SER A 54 3.14 10.88 -1.54
C SER A 54 4.02 11.10 -0.31
N ASP A 55 4.58 10.03 0.28
CA ASP A 55 5.26 10.02 1.59
C ASP A 55 4.41 10.70 2.70
N ASP A 56 3.09 10.62 2.57
CA ASP A 56 2.13 11.24 3.49
C ASP A 56 1.75 10.22 4.59
N PRO A 57 2.20 10.42 5.85
CA PRO A 57 1.91 9.51 6.95
C PRO A 57 0.42 9.52 7.36
N LEU A 58 -0.36 10.52 6.95
CA LEU A 58 -1.80 10.60 7.25
C LEU A 58 -2.62 9.69 6.35
N LEU A 59 -2.22 9.52 5.09
CA LEU A 59 -2.89 8.65 4.11
C LEU A 59 -2.59 7.16 4.33
N THR A 60 -1.41 6.85 4.88
CA THR A 60 -1.01 5.48 5.25
C THR A 60 -1.67 5.00 6.54
N ARG A 61 -1.98 5.89 7.50
CA ARG A 61 -2.66 5.52 8.77
C ARG A 61 -4.13 5.20 8.63
N VAL A 62 -4.84 5.87 7.73
CA VAL A 62 -6.27 5.62 7.44
C VAL A 62 -6.50 4.23 6.82
N SER A 63 -5.42 3.59 6.38
CA SER A 63 -5.50 2.41 5.54
C SER A 63 -5.38 1.08 6.27
N LYS A 64 -5.25 1.09 7.60
CA LYS A 64 -5.25 -0.15 8.39
C LYS A 64 -6.66 -0.77 8.37
N PRO A 65 -6.86 -1.93 7.73
CA PRO A 65 -8.14 -2.61 7.77
C PRO A 65 -8.36 -3.07 9.22
N GLY A 66 -9.33 -2.49 9.93
CA GLY A 66 -9.79 -3.04 11.21
C GLY A 66 -9.94 -2.10 12.41
N PHE A 67 -9.94 -0.77 12.27
CA PHE A 67 -10.32 0.10 13.38
C PHE A 67 -11.45 1.08 13.01
N PRO A 68 -12.63 1.00 13.67
CA PRO A 68 -13.59 2.09 13.64
C PRO A 68 -13.04 3.25 14.47
N GLY A 69 -12.89 4.40 13.83
CA GLY A 69 -12.77 5.71 14.50
C GLY A 69 -14.08 6.47 14.34
#